data_AF-V4B965-F1
#
_entry.id   AF-V4B965-F1
#
_cell.length_a   1.000
_cell.length_b   1.000
_cell.length_c   1.000
_cell.angle_alpha   90.00
_cell.angle_beta   90.00
_cell.angle_gamma   90.00
#
_symmetry.space_group_name_H-M   'P 1'
#
loop_
_entity.id
_entity.type
_entity.pdbx_description
1 polymer ?
#
loop_
_entity_poly.entity_id
_entity_poly.type
_entity_poly.pdbx_seq_one_letter_code
_entity_poly.pdbx_strand_id
1 'polypeptide(L)'
;MSVVSQVTDPAARLKLLCDYGSQVEVDYSLPTKLYYRSGRELIRMATVYLDEANLESAFILYSKYITLFVERLPSHPEYKSVHPTELAEIKKVN
;
A
#
# COMPACT_ATOMS: atom_id res chain seq x y z
N MET A 1 23.91 -5.14 2.74
CA MET A 1 24.20 -3.69 2.83
C MET A 1 23.13 -2.97 2.04
N SER A 2 22.37 -2.06 2.65
CA SER A 2 21.30 -1.30 1.99
C SER A 2 21.91 -0.38 0.93
N VAL A 3 21.41 -0.40 -0.30
CA VAL A 3 21.89 0.48 -1.40
C VAL A 3 21.73 1.96 -1.03
N VAL A 4 20.76 2.26 -0.15
CA VAL A 4 20.47 3.60 0.37
C VAL A 4 21.58 4.12 1.28
N SER A 5 22.35 3.24 1.94
CA SER A 5 23.39 3.66 2.89
C SER A 5 24.66 4.23 2.23
N GLN A 6 24.79 4.12 0.90
CA GLN A 6 25.94 4.66 0.16
C GLN A 6 25.70 6.09 -0.34
N VAL A 7 24.48 6.60 -0.27
CA VAL A 7 24.15 7.97 -0.66
C VAL A 7 24.36 8.89 0.54
N THR A 8 25.23 9.88 0.43
CA THR A 8 25.57 10.77 1.54
C THR A 8 24.60 11.93 1.71
N ASP A 9 23.95 12.35 0.62
CA ASP A 9 22.93 13.40 0.64
C ASP A 9 21.60 12.87 1.24
N PRO A 10 21.12 13.42 2.36
CA PRO A 10 19.87 12.99 2.98
C PRO A 10 18.64 13.16 2.08
N ALA A 11 18.61 14.22 1.26
CA ALA A 11 17.48 14.46 0.36
C ALA A 11 17.44 13.40 -0.75
N ALA A 12 18.57 13.09 -1.37
CA ALA A 12 18.69 12.00 -2.34
C ALA A 12 18.34 10.63 -1.73
N ARG A 13 18.75 10.34 -0.49
CA ARG A 13 18.34 9.11 0.22
C ARG A 13 16.82 9.01 0.36
N LEU A 14 16.19 10.07 0.87
CA LEU A 14 14.74 10.10 1.03
C LEU A 14 14.03 9.94 -0.31
N LYS A 15 14.53 10.61 -1.36
CA LYS A 15 13.99 10.47 -2.71
C LYS A 15 14.05 9.01 -3.19
N LEU A 16 15.16 8.31 -2.99
CA LEU A 16 15.27 6.89 -3.34
C LEU A 16 14.26 6.03 -2.58
N LEU A 17 14.08 6.28 -1.28
CA LEU A 17 13.08 5.57 -0.48
C LEU A 17 11.65 5.82 -1.00
N CYS A 18 11.34 7.06 -1.39
CA CYS A 18 10.07 7.40 -2.03
C CYS A 18 9.91 6.68 -3.39
N ASP A 19 10.96 6.68 -4.21
CA ASP A 19 10.96 6.00 -5.51
C ASP A 19 10.66 4.50 -5.31
N TYR A 20 11.31 3.83 -4.35
CA TYR A 20 11.01 2.43 -4.00
C TYR A 20 9.59 2.22 -3.46
N GLY A 21 9.11 3.12 -2.60
CA GLY A 21 7.76 3.10 -2.07
C GLY A 21 6.68 3.23 -3.15
N SER A 22 6.95 4.01 -4.20
CA SER A 22 6.02 4.26 -5.30
C SER A 22 5.91 3.13 -6.33
N GLN A 23 6.81 2.13 -6.27
CA GLN A 23 6.84 1.00 -7.20
C GLN A 23 5.73 -0.02 -6.89
N VAL A 24 4.52 0.33 -7.30
CA VAL A 24 3.31 -0.48 -7.19
C VAL A 24 2.49 -0.35 -8.46
N GLU A 25 2.05 -1.50 -8.96
CA GLU A 25 1.12 -1.59 -10.08
C GLU A 25 -0.12 -2.39 -9.66
N VAL A 26 -1.24 -2.06 -10.31
CA VAL A 26 -2.52 -2.73 -10.11
C VAL A 26 -2.88 -3.37 -11.44
N ASP A 27 -3.08 -4.68 -11.39
CA ASP A 27 -3.53 -5.51 -12.50
C ASP A 27 -5.07 -5.55 -12.47
N TYR A 28 -5.69 -5.05 -13.53
CA TYR A 28 -7.14 -4.95 -13.63
C TYR A 28 -7.83 -6.28 -13.93
N SER A 29 -7.08 -7.36 -14.18
CA SER A 29 -7.62 -8.72 -14.26
C SER A 29 -7.88 -9.34 -12.88
N LEU A 30 -7.30 -8.77 -11.81
CA LEU A 30 -7.40 -9.28 -10.46
C LEU A 30 -8.49 -8.55 -9.65
N PRO A 31 -9.36 -9.27 -8.92
CA PRO A 31 -10.37 -8.63 -8.09
C PRO A 31 -9.80 -7.69 -7.03
N THR A 32 -10.43 -6.53 -6.82
CA THR A 32 -9.98 -5.51 -5.84
C THR A 32 -9.77 -6.06 -4.43
N LYS A 33 -10.59 -7.04 -4.00
CA LYS A 33 -10.47 -7.73 -2.70
C LYS A 33 -9.08 -8.33 -2.43
N LEU A 34 -8.34 -8.74 -3.46
CA LEU A 34 -6.99 -9.29 -3.31
C LEU A 34 -6.01 -8.20 -2.88
N TYR A 35 -6.14 -6.99 -3.42
CA TYR A 35 -5.33 -5.83 -3.01
C TYR A 35 -5.62 -5.44 -1.57
N TYR A 36 -6.88 -5.47 -1.12
CA TYR A 36 -7.20 -5.26 0.30
C TYR A 36 -6.55 -6.30 1.22
N ARG A 37 -6.53 -7.58 0.81
CA ARG A 37 -5.85 -8.64 1.58
C ARG A 37 -4.34 -8.39 1.66
N SER A 38 -3.69 -8.12 0.53
CA SER A 38 -2.26 -7.81 0.47
C SER A 38 -1.92 -6.52 1.23
N GLY A 39 -2.79 -5.52 1.18
CA GLY A 39 -2.67 -4.25 1.90
C GLY A 39 -2.60 -4.42 3.41
N ARG A 40 -3.39 -5.33 3.98
CA ARG A 40 -3.32 -5.65 5.41
C ARG A 40 -1.96 -6.22 5.81
N GLU A 41 -1.39 -7.07 4.96
CA GLU A 41 -0.07 -7.64 5.22
C GLU A 41 1.05 -6.60 5.08
N LEU A 42 0.93 -5.66 4.13
CA LEU A 42 1.84 -4.53 4.00
C LEU A 42 1.89 -3.69 5.29
N ILE A 43 0.74 -3.34 5.86
CA ILE A 43 0.69 -2.61 7.14
C ILE A 43 1.27 -3.46 8.27
N ARG A 44 0.90 -4.75 8.35
CA ARG A 44 1.40 -5.64 9.40
C ARG A 44 2.93 -5.69 9.40
N MET A 45 3.54 -5.84 8.22
CA MET A 45 5.00 -5.86 8.09
C MET A 45 5.64 -4.49 8.31
N ALA A 46 4.97 -3.40 7.90
CA ALA A 46 5.44 -2.05 8.19
C ALA A 46 5.53 -1.80 9.71
N THR A 47 4.53 -2.25 10.47
CA THR A 47 4.53 -2.17 11.93
C THR A 47 5.66 -2.98 12.55
N VAL A 48 5.90 -4.22 12.10
CA VAL A 48 7.03 -5.02 12.60
C VAL A 48 8.37 -4.32 12.36
N TYR A 49 8.60 -3.76 11.17
CA TYR A 49 9.83 -3.00 10.91
C TYR A 49 9.94 -1.73 11.74
N LEU A 50 8.82 -1.07 12.04
CA LEU A 50 8.81 0.09 12.92
C LEU A 50 9.21 -0.31 14.35
N ASP A 51 8.67 -1.42 14.86
CA ASP A 51 8.97 -1.94 16.20
C ASP A 51 10.44 -2.39 16.33
N GLU A 52 11.02 -2.90 15.24
CA GLU A 52 12.45 -3.26 15.13
C GLU A 52 13.37 -2.05 14.88
N ALA A 53 12.83 -0.84 14.84
CA ALA A 53 13.53 0.41 14.48
C ALA A 53 14.18 0.40 13.08
N ASN A 54 13.73 -0.48 12.19
CA ASN A 54 14.10 -0.48 10.77
C ASN A 54 13.22 0.51 9.99
N LEU A 55 13.48 1.80 10.23
CA LEU A 55 12.64 2.90 9.74
C LEU A 55 12.62 3.01 8.20
N GLU A 56 13.73 2.69 7.51
CA GLU A 56 13.77 2.71 6.05
C GLU A 56 12.80 1.69 5.44
N SER A 57 12.77 0.47 6.00
CA SER A 57 11.88 -0.59 5.50
C SER A 57 10.43 -0.30 5.85
N ALA A 58 10.16 0.20 7.07
CA ALA A 58 8.83 0.65 7.47
C ALA A 58 8.31 1.76 6.54
N PHE A 59 9.15 2.77 6.25
CA PHE A 59 8.81 3.89 5.37
C PHE A 59 8.45 3.41 3.96
N ILE A 60 9.23 2.49 3.38
CA ILE A 60 8.95 1.93 2.05
C ILE A 60 7.59 1.23 2.04
N LEU A 61 7.30 0.39 3.04
CA LEU A 61 6.03 -0.34 3.09
C LEU A 61 4.82 0.57 3.31
N TYR A 62 4.92 1.58 4.16
CA TYR A 62 3.86 2.58 4.32
C TYR A 62 3.65 3.38 3.03
N SER A 63 4.72 3.82 2.38
CA SER A 63 4.64 4.54 1.10
C SER A 63 4.01 3.67 0.00
N LYS A 64 4.34 2.38 -0.04
CA LYS A 64 3.75 1.38 -0.94
C LYS A 64 2.27 1.18 -0.66
N TYR A 65 1.86 1.11 0.60
CA TYR A 65 0.45 1.06 0.97
C TYR A 65 -0.30 2.32 0.51
N ILE A 66 0.22 3.50 0.81
CA ILE A 66 -0.41 4.78 0.42
C ILE A 66 -0.54 4.85 -1.10
N THR A 67 0.55 4.62 -1.83
CA THR A 67 0.56 4.63 -3.31
C THR A 67 -0.47 3.65 -3.87
N LEU A 68 -0.53 2.43 -3.33
CA LEU A 68 -1.50 1.42 -3.75
C LEU A 68 -2.94 1.93 -3.60
N PHE A 69 -3.34 2.36 -2.42
CA PHE A 69 -4.75 2.63 -2.11
C PHE A 69 -5.23 4.03 -2.48
N VAL A 70 -4.33 5.03 -2.51
CA VAL A 70 -4.68 6.43 -2.77
C VAL A 70 -4.49 6.78 -4.25
N GLU A 71 -3.47 6.23 -4.91
CA GLU A 71 -3.15 6.62 -6.29
C GLU A 71 -3.55 5.55 -7.31
N ARG A 72 -3.21 4.28 -7.05
CA ARG A 72 -3.30 3.22 -8.09
C ARG A 72 -4.66 2.52 -8.10
N LEU A 73 -5.07 1.97 -6.96
CA LEU A 73 -6.29 1.16 -6.83
C LEU A 73 -7.57 1.94 -7.17
N PRO A 74 -7.69 3.26 -6.92
CA PRO A 74 -8.87 4.03 -7.33
C PRO A 74 -9.16 4.06 -8.83
N SER A 75 -8.15 3.75 -9.66
CA SER A 75 -8.28 3.63 -11.11
C SER A 75 -8.81 2.26 -11.56
N HIS A 76 -8.89 1.27 -10.66
CA HIS A 76 -9.40 -0.06 -10.98
C HIS A 76 -10.92 0.01 -11.27
N PRO A 77 -11.42 -0.62 -12.35
CA PRO A 77 -12.85 -0.56 -12.72
C PRO A 77 -13.80 -0.99 -11.58
N GLU A 78 -13.45 -2.08 -10.89
CA GLU A 78 -14.22 -2.59 -9.73
C GLU A 78 -14.09 -1.73 -8.45
N TYR A 79 -13.19 -0.75 -8.39
CA TYR A 79 -13.01 0.04 -7.17
C TYR A 79 -14.21 0.95 -6.88
N LYS A 80 -14.81 1.50 -7.95
CA LYS A 80 -16.00 2.35 -7.86
C LYS A 80 -17.32 1.58 -7.96
N SER A 81 -17.26 0.30 -8.33
CA SER A 81 -18.42 -0.58 -8.25
C SER A 81 -18.66 -0.95 -6.79
N VAL A 82 -19.18 0.02 -6.01
CA VAL A 82 -19.92 -0.30 -4.80
C VAL A 82 -21.06 -1.18 -5.27
N HIS A 83 -20.94 -2.49 -5.06
CA HIS A 83 -21.99 -3.43 -5.38
C HIS A 83 -23.23 -3.03 -4.56
N PRO A 84 -24.37 -2.67 -5.19
CA PRO A 84 -25.60 -2.34 -4.46
C PRO A 84 -26.11 -3.49 -3.58
N THR A 85 -25.59 -4.70 -3.81
CA THR A 85 -25.92 -5.92 -3.08
C THR A 85 -25.38 -5.96 -1.64
N GLU A 86 -24.37 -5.18 -1.26
CA GLU A 86 -23.93 -5.09 0.15
C GLU A 86 -24.82 -4.15 1.00
N LEU A 87 -25.55 -3.22 0.37
CA LEU A 87 -26.53 -2.36 1.07
C LEU A 87 -27.82 -3.11 1.46
N ALA A 88 -28.08 -4.28 0.87
CA ALA A 88 -29.28 -5.07 1.13
C ALA A 88 -29.15 -6.01 2.35
N GLU A 89 -27.94 -6.40 2.75
CA GLU A 89 -27.74 -7.21 3.95
C GLU A 89 -27.82 -6.36 5.24
N ILE A 90 -27.48 -5.07 5.16
CA ILE A 90 -27.60 -4.12 6.29
C ILE A 90 -29.07 -3.78 6.60
N LYS A 91 -30.00 -3.94 5.65
CA LYS A 91 -31.42 -3.64 5.83
C LYS A 91 -32.30 -4.82 6.28
N LYS A 92 -31.74 -6.03 6.41
CA LYS A 92 -32.48 -7.21 6.91
C LYS A 92 -32.35 -7.45 8.42
N VAL A 93 -31.57 -6.62 9.11
CA VAL A 93 -31.50 -6.58 10.57
C VAL A 93 -32.18 -5.31 11.06
N ASN A 94 -33.49 -5.21 10.84
CA ASN A 94 -34.43 -4.34 11.56
C ASN A 94 -35.82 -4.93 11.42
#